data_AF-A0A6N6JZI5-F1
#
_entry.id   AF-A0A6N6JZI5-F1
#
_cell.length_a   1.000
_cell.length_b   1.000
_cell.length_c   1.000
_cell.angle_alpha   90.00
_cell.angle_beta   90.00
_cell.angle_gamma   90.00
#
_symmetry.space_group_name_H-M   'P 1'
#
loop_
_entity.id
_entity.type
_entity.pdbx_description
1 polymer ?
#
loop_
_entity_poly.entity_id
_entity_poly.type
_entity_poly.pdbx_seq_one_letter_code
_entity_poly.pdbx_strand_id
1 'polypeptide(L)'
;KPGGPGIDYQYFDDTYYLYRPGKHKSSGEYVNAHIRPESPGYAWGMVIFMKKGLDNLVESEKANYQNLPDKEPEVVGYKGWTRMHCDLNAGK
;
A
#
# COMPACT_ATOMS: atom_id res chain seq x y z
N LYS A 1 -5.09 -6.65 -22.59
CA LYS A 1 -5.83 -6.22 -21.37
C LYS A 1 -5.03 -5.09 -20.72
N PRO A 2 -5.65 -4.11 -20.05
CA PRO A 2 -4.91 -3.11 -19.29
C PRO A 2 -3.93 -3.79 -18.33
N GLY A 3 -2.67 -3.33 -18.28
CA GLY A 3 -1.67 -3.77 -17.30
C GLY A 3 -0.72 -4.93 -17.70
N GLY A 4 -0.80 -5.50 -18.90
CA GLY A 4 0.19 -6.51 -19.35
C GLY A 4 0.02 -7.89 -18.69
N PRO A 5 1.06 -8.76 -18.71
CA PRO A 5 1.00 -10.10 -18.12
C PRO A 5 1.25 -10.14 -16.60
N GLY A 6 1.63 -9.00 -15.99
CA GLY A 6 2.15 -8.99 -14.62
C GLY A 6 3.65 -9.22 -14.55
N ILE A 7 4.18 -9.33 -13.32
CA ILE A 7 5.62 -9.48 -13.07
C ILE A 7 5.88 -10.58 -12.07
N ASP A 8 6.86 -11.41 -12.41
CA ASP A 8 7.49 -12.37 -11.52
C ASP A 8 8.68 -11.71 -10.80
N TYR A 9 8.73 -11.85 -9.48
CA TYR A 9 9.81 -11.33 -8.65
C TYR A 9 10.11 -12.27 -7.48
N GLN A 10 11.27 -12.07 -6.88
CA GLN A 10 11.71 -12.84 -5.74
C GLN A 10 12.09 -11.89 -4.61
N TYR A 11 11.72 -12.22 -3.37
CA TYR A 11 12.11 -11.47 -2.19
C TYR A 11 12.52 -12.41 -1.06
N PHE A 12 13.38 -11.94 -0.15
CA PHE A 12 13.75 -12.68 1.05
C PHE A 12 12.76 -12.33 2.17
N ASP A 13 12.00 -13.32 2.62
CA ASP A 13 11.07 -13.19 3.74
C ASP A 13 11.72 -13.72 5.01
N ASP A 14 12.10 -12.82 5.92
CA ASP A 14 12.55 -13.17 7.26
C ASP A 14 11.51 -12.85 8.34
N THR A 15 10.27 -12.49 7.96
CA THR A 15 9.27 -11.94 8.87
C THR A 15 8.55 -12.99 9.73
N TYR A 16 8.93 -14.27 9.64
CA TYR A 16 8.35 -15.38 10.39
C TYR A 16 8.31 -15.13 11.91
N TYR A 17 9.24 -14.34 12.46
CA TYR A 17 9.25 -13.96 13.87
C TYR A 17 8.07 -13.07 14.30
N LEU A 18 7.41 -12.38 13.36
CA LEU A 18 6.25 -11.52 13.64
C LEU A 18 4.99 -12.33 14.00
N TYR A 19 4.88 -13.56 13.51
CA TYR A 19 3.68 -14.40 13.66
C TYR A 19 3.74 -15.37 14.85
N ARG A 20 4.86 -15.41 15.59
CA ARG A 20 5.04 -16.30 16.75
C ARG A 20 5.69 -15.55 17.92
N PRO A 21 4.98 -15.32 19.05
CA PRO A 21 5.56 -14.67 20.22
C PRO A 21 6.70 -15.51 20.80
N GLY A 22 7.92 -14.97 20.86
CA GLY A 22 9.10 -15.63 21.43
C GLY A 22 10.42 -15.19 20.77
N LYS A 23 11.57 -15.58 21.35
CA LYS A 23 12.89 -15.37 20.74
C LYS A 23 13.15 -16.43 19.68
N HIS A 24 12.64 -16.21 18.47
CA HIS A 24 12.93 -17.06 17.31
C HIS A 24 14.01 -16.42 16.46
N LYS A 25 14.98 -17.22 15.99
CA LYS A 25 15.80 -16.84 14.83
C LYS A 25 14.98 -17.20 13.60
N SER A 26 14.58 -16.19 12.83
CA SER A 26 14.07 -16.45 11.48
C SER A 26 15.23 -16.94 10.62
N SER A 27 15.09 -18.09 9.97
CA SER A 27 16.06 -18.56 8.98
C SER A 27 15.90 -17.84 7.64
N GLY A 28 14.79 -17.14 7.46
CA GLY A 28 14.34 -16.51 6.22
C GLY A 28 14.26 -17.48 5.03
N GLU A 29 13.50 -17.12 4.02
CA GLU A 29 13.50 -17.86 2.76
C GLU A 29 13.28 -16.94 1.57
N TYR A 30 13.81 -17.32 0.41
CA TYR A 30 13.47 -16.63 -0.82
C TYR A 30 12.12 -17.12 -1.32
N VAL A 31 11.17 -16.18 -1.44
CA VAL A 31 9.81 -16.43 -1.92
C VAL A 31 9.70 -15.90 -3.35
N ASN A 32 9.24 -16.76 -4.26
CA ASN A 32 8.85 -16.36 -5.61
C ASN A 32 7.41 -15.86 -5.58
N ALA A 33 7.16 -14.70 -6.16
CA ALA A 33 5.85 -14.08 -6.21
C ALA A 33 5.53 -13.58 -7.62
N HIS A 34 4.24 -13.49 -7.93
CA HIS A 34 3.74 -12.98 -9.20
C HIS A 34 2.66 -11.93 -8.92
N ILE A 35 2.86 -10.70 -9.39
CA ILE A 35 1.85 -9.65 -9.33
C ILE A 35 1.04 -9.66 -10.62
N ARG A 36 -0.27 -9.85 -10.48
CA ARG A 36 -1.22 -9.78 -11.58
C ARG A 36 -1.73 -8.34 -11.75
N PRO A 37 -1.82 -7.82 -12.98
CA PRO A 37 -2.37 -6.50 -13.22
C PRO A 37 -3.85 -6.38 -12.87
N GLU A 38 -4.60 -7.49 -12.90
CA GLU A 38 -6.00 -7.55 -12.47
C GLU A 38 -6.19 -7.56 -10.96
N SER A 39 -5.11 -7.59 -10.18
CA SER A 39 -5.11 -7.39 -8.72
C SER A 39 -4.49 -6.04 -8.40
N PRO A 40 -5.17 -4.92 -8.72
CA PRO A 40 -4.56 -3.59 -8.72
C PRO A 40 -4.03 -3.16 -7.34
N GLY A 41 -4.51 -3.72 -6.23
CA GLY A 41 -4.24 -3.16 -4.91
C GLY A 41 -5.18 -2.00 -4.60
N TYR A 42 -4.80 -1.10 -3.69
CA TYR A 42 -5.69 -0.05 -3.21
C TYR A 42 -5.99 1.00 -4.30
N ALA A 43 -7.23 1.50 -4.35
CA ALA A 43 -7.57 2.59 -5.24
C ALA A 43 -6.71 3.84 -4.95
N TRP A 44 -6.36 4.60 -5.99
CA TRP A 44 -5.63 5.85 -5.85
C TRP A 44 -6.38 6.82 -4.91
N GLY A 45 -5.67 7.44 -3.97
CA GLY A 45 -6.24 8.30 -2.93
C GLY A 45 -6.55 7.60 -1.60
N MET A 46 -6.63 6.25 -1.57
CA MET A 46 -6.56 5.50 -0.30
C MET A 46 -5.11 5.35 0.18
N VAL A 47 -4.17 5.28 -0.78
CA VAL A 47 -2.73 5.40 -0.57
C VAL A 47 -2.20 6.32 -1.67
N ILE A 48 -1.40 7.32 -1.31
CA ILE A 48 -0.83 8.27 -2.27
C ILE A 48 0.65 7.92 -2.47
N PHE A 49 0.97 7.42 -3.67
CA PHE A 49 2.34 7.35 -4.15
C PHE A 49 2.57 8.51 -5.10
N MET A 50 3.59 9.33 -4.84
CA MET A 50 4.08 10.26 -5.85
C MET A 50 4.68 9.47 -7.01
N LYS A 51 4.50 9.94 -8.25
CA LYS A 51 4.98 9.25 -9.46
C LYS A 51 6.47 8.87 -9.37
N LYS A 52 7.31 9.79 -8.90
CA LYS A 52 8.75 9.54 -8.67
C LYS A 52 9.04 8.49 -7.58
N GLY A 53 8.11 8.33 -6.62
CA GLY A 53 8.20 7.30 -5.59
C GLY A 53 7.89 5.90 -6.12
N LEU A 54 7.21 5.78 -7.26
CA LEU A 54 6.88 4.49 -7.88
C LEU A 54 8.06 3.88 -8.63
N ASP A 55 9.02 4.67 -9.12
CA ASP A 55 10.12 4.21 -9.99
C ASP A 55 10.92 3.01 -9.43
N ASN A 56 10.93 2.83 -8.10
CA ASN A 56 11.66 1.74 -7.42
C ASN A 56 10.74 0.76 -6.68
N LEU A 57 9.43 0.83 -6.89
CA LEU A 57 8.44 -0.01 -6.23
C LEU A 57 7.77 -0.93 -7.24
N VAL A 58 7.52 -2.18 -6.83
CA VAL A 58 6.75 -3.13 -7.65
C VAL A 58 5.31 -2.66 -7.86
N GLU A 59 4.82 -1.74 -7.02
CA GLU A 59 3.53 -1.06 -7.20
C GLU A 59 3.43 -0.28 -8.52
N SER A 60 4.56 0.13 -9.13
CA SER A 60 4.60 0.80 -10.44
C SER A 60 4.05 -0.05 -11.58
N GLU A 61 3.82 -1.34 -11.36
CA GLU A 61 3.45 -2.33 -12.38
C GLU A 61 1.97 -2.72 -12.26
N LYS A 62 1.25 -2.17 -11.28
CA LYS A 62 -0.18 -2.43 -11.07
C LYS A 62 -1.04 -1.45 -11.86
N ALA A 63 -2.18 -1.94 -12.34
CA ALA A 63 -3.03 -1.22 -13.30
C ALA A 63 -3.62 0.10 -12.76
N ASN A 64 -3.93 0.17 -11.46
CA ASN A 64 -4.42 1.36 -10.74
C ASN A 64 -3.37 2.46 -10.55
N TYR A 65 -2.08 2.11 -10.57
CA TYR A 65 -0.98 3.08 -10.46
C TYR A 65 -0.40 3.45 -11.83
N GLN A 66 -1.01 2.98 -12.92
CA GLN A 66 -0.75 3.48 -14.27
C GLN A 66 -1.50 4.79 -14.50
N ASN A 67 -0.87 5.72 -15.23
CA ASN A 67 -1.48 7.00 -15.62
C ASN A 67 -1.96 7.88 -14.45
N LEU A 68 -1.26 7.83 -13.31
CA LEU A 68 -1.56 8.71 -12.18
C LEU A 68 -1.40 10.19 -12.57
N PRO A 69 -2.24 11.07 -12.03
CA PRO A 69 -2.08 12.51 -12.22
C PRO A 69 -0.78 13.00 -11.58
N ASP A 70 -0.15 14.01 -12.20
CA ASP A 70 1.16 14.54 -11.76
C ASP A 70 1.06 15.40 -10.49
N LYS A 71 -0.15 15.76 -10.08
CA LYS A 71 -0.42 16.59 -8.89
C LYS A 71 -1.34 15.85 -7.95
N GLU A 72 -1.12 16.04 -6.65
CA GLU A 72 -2.04 15.60 -5.60
C GLU A 72 -3.42 16.23 -5.85
N PRO A 73 -4.52 15.49 -5.62
CA PRO A 73 -5.85 16.05 -5.77
C PRO A 73 -6.06 17.18 -4.76
N GLU A 74 -6.65 18.28 -5.22
CA GLU A 74 -6.99 19.39 -4.35
C GLU A 74 -8.11 18.98 -3.38
N VAL A 75 -7.88 19.23 -2.09
CA VAL A 75 -8.87 19.02 -1.05
C VAL A 75 -9.85 20.20 -1.05
N VAL A 76 -10.91 20.11 -1.85
CA VAL A 76 -11.93 21.16 -1.96
C VAL A 76 -13.03 20.97 -0.92
N GLY A 77 -13.31 22.01 -0.13
CA GLY A 77 -14.46 22.02 0.78
C GLY A 77 -14.36 21.08 1.98
N TYR A 78 -13.15 20.61 2.32
CA TYR A 78 -12.95 19.85 3.54
C TYR A 78 -13.21 20.74 4.76
N LYS A 79 -14.36 20.49 5.41
CA LYS A 79 -14.76 21.20 6.62
C LYS A 79 -14.03 20.73 7.88
N GLY A 80 -13.04 19.84 7.73
CA GLY A 80 -12.39 19.19 8.85
C GLY A 80 -13.36 18.34 9.67
N TRP A 81 -12.79 17.54 10.57
CA TRP A 81 -13.43 17.43 11.88
C TRP A 81 -13.05 18.71 12.61
N THR A 82 -14.01 19.60 12.88
CA THR A 82 -13.75 20.79 13.71
C THR A 82 -13.48 20.35 15.14
N ARG A 83 -12.23 19.92 15.40
CA ARG A 83 -11.74 19.36 16.66
C ARG A 83 -12.52 18.11 17.09
N MET A 84 -11.84 16.97 17.16
CA MET A 84 -12.37 15.80 17.86
C MET A 84 -12.61 16.22 19.32
N HIS A 85 -13.84 16.61 19.67
CA HIS A 85 -14.18 16.91 21.05
C HIS A 85 -14.40 15.56 21.73
N CYS A 86 -13.38 15.06 22.42
CA CYS A 86 -13.57 13.96 23.35
C CYS A 86 -14.43 14.46 24.51
N ASP A 87 -15.74 14.31 24.40
CA ASP A 87 -16.64 14.42 25.55
C ASP A 87 -16.57 13.12 26.35
N LEU A 88 -15.77 13.15 27.43
CA LEU A 88 -15.62 12.03 28.36
C LEU A 88 -16.92 11.68 29.11
N ASN A 89 -17.98 12.47 28.98
CA ASN A 89 -19.29 12.24 29.60
C ASN A 89 -20.37 11.78 28.62
N ALA A 90 -20.09 11.68 27.31
CA ALA A 90 -21.07 11.24 26.30
C ALA A 90 -21.55 9.78 26.46
N GLY A 91 -21.00 9.04 27.43
CA GLY A 91 -21.40 7.68 27.81
C GLY A 91 -21.74 7.52 29.29
N LYS A 92 -22.08 8.60 30.00
CA LYS A 92 -22.67 8.54 31.35
C LYS A 92 -24.18 8.63 31.32
#